data_AF-X6NGP1-F1
#
_entry.id   AF-X6NGP1-F1
#
_cell.length_a   1.000
_cell.length_b   1.000
_cell.length_c   1.000
_cell.angle_alpha   90.00
_cell.angle_beta   90.00
_cell.angle_gamma   90.00
#
_symmetry.space_group_name_H-M   'P 1'
#
loop_
_entity.id
_entity.type
_entity.pdbx_description
1 polymer ?
#
loop_
_entity_poly.entity_id
_entity_poly.type
_entity_poly.pdbx_seq_one_letter_code
_entity_poly.pdbx_strand_id
1 'polypeptide(L)'
;MENFPAFPNLIHLELTNVFFDDKMEWINPSKMPNLRCLVINHLSFAQSLMSLRLFIDYVEKEGVSCDDIKDEEKNFNEPSSLLNGPNYEIELVNSILKLCPNLIAFCYQHNGKSQCVDSKALDMLVPIINTHNEDVLQVPPNLEWLWIGHMPRTILDLSLCKNINGIALCDIPALMILGPTEHKLKIGCLQIETNKGRHDFTKTNVITTWKDFLSIPSCLNVQLAYVKRYNTIYDLSESGSIIPADQAKIYAFHEKIRGRMGVDLTIAAEIWLYMRNNPTAYFIDHVLTGLDESSLELKESLFYKIVEIMNIDNNKVREYENWFKMGIAKWIHFF
;
A
#
# COMPACT_ATOMS: atom_id res chain seq x y z
N MET A 1 -24.84 6.03 27.94
CA MET A 1 -24.15 5.62 26.70
C MET A 1 -25.01 6.10 25.55
N GLU A 2 -24.54 7.11 24.83
CA GLU A 2 -25.20 7.55 23.60
C GLU A 2 -24.96 6.48 22.53
N ASN A 3 -26.04 5.99 21.92
CA ASN A 3 -25.93 4.99 20.86
C ASN A 3 -25.29 5.64 19.63
N PHE A 4 -24.07 5.23 19.29
CA PHE A 4 -23.41 5.69 18.07
C PHE A 4 -24.30 5.39 16.84
N PRO A 5 -24.47 6.33 15.90
CA PRO A 5 -25.30 6.13 14.73
C PRO A 5 -24.80 4.95 13.89
N ALA A 6 -25.74 4.21 13.31
CA ALA A 6 -25.44 3.19 12.31
C ALA A 6 -25.38 3.86 10.93
N PHE A 7 -24.39 3.46 10.13
CA PHE A 7 -24.17 3.91 8.76
C PHE A 7 -24.34 2.74 7.79
N PRO A 8 -25.58 2.22 7.62
CA PRO A 8 -25.84 1.06 6.78
C PRO A 8 -25.49 1.27 5.31
N ASN A 9 -25.43 2.52 4.83
CA ASN A 9 -25.11 2.85 3.44
C ASN A 9 -23.66 3.33 3.25
N LEU A 10 -22.82 3.29 4.30
CA LEU A 10 -21.42 3.71 4.20
C LEU A 10 -20.63 2.66 3.42
N ILE A 11 -20.10 3.07 2.26
CA ILE A 11 -19.28 2.23 1.37
C ILE A 11 -17.80 2.60 1.50
N HIS A 12 -17.51 3.87 1.82
CA HIS A 12 -16.16 4.41 1.93
C HIS A 12 -16.01 5.19 3.24
N LEU A 13 -14.92 4.95 3.96
CA LEU A 13 -14.51 5.69 5.15
C LEU A 13 -13.07 6.16 4.96
N GLU A 14 -12.85 7.46 5.07
CA GLU A 14 -11.52 8.06 5.07
C GLU A 14 -11.26 8.75 6.40
N LEU A 15 -10.17 8.36 7.05
CA LEU A 15 -9.69 8.90 8.31
C LEU A 15 -8.33 9.55 8.07
N THR A 16 -8.33 10.85 7.81
CA THR A 16 -7.12 11.62 7.51
C THR A 16 -6.84 12.61 8.65
N ASN A 17 -5.65 12.54 9.24
CA ASN A 17 -5.20 13.39 10.36
C ASN A 17 -6.18 13.37 11.55
N VAL A 18 -6.75 12.21 11.87
CA VAL A 18 -7.70 12.04 12.97
C VAL A 18 -6.95 11.79 14.28
N PHE A 19 -7.40 12.46 15.34
CA PHE A 19 -6.83 12.35 16.69
C PHE A 19 -7.77 11.58 17.63
N PHE A 20 -7.23 10.65 18.41
CA PHE A 20 -8.00 9.77 19.33
C PHE A 20 -7.47 9.82 20.77
N ASP A 21 -8.36 9.69 21.77
CA ASP A 21 -8.07 9.79 23.23
C ASP A 21 -8.26 8.50 24.04
N ASP A 22 -8.35 7.34 23.39
CA ASP A 22 -8.43 6.00 23.99
C ASP A 22 -9.81 5.33 24.06
N LYS A 23 -10.88 5.85 23.42
CA LYS A 23 -12.16 5.10 23.31
C LYS A 23 -12.73 4.99 21.90
N MET A 24 -12.60 3.79 21.33
CA MET A 24 -13.02 3.41 19.97
C MET A 24 -14.35 2.66 19.95
N GLU A 25 -15.31 3.02 20.80
CA GLU A 25 -16.61 2.33 20.90
C GLU A 25 -17.46 2.45 19.60
N TRP A 26 -17.07 3.32 18.67
CA TRP A 26 -17.79 3.56 17.41
C TRP A 26 -17.44 2.59 16.28
N ILE A 27 -16.30 1.90 16.37
CA ILE A 27 -15.84 0.97 15.32
C ILE A 27 -16.53 -0.37 15.57
N ASN A 28 -17.56 -0.66 14.78
CA ASN A 28 -18.37 -1.88 14.94
C ASN A 28 -18.94 -2.30 13.57
N PRO A 29 -18.79 -3.58 13.15
CA PRO A 29 -19.30 -4.09 11.86
C PRO A 29 -20.79 -3.84 11.70
N SER A 30 -21.55 -3.98 12.79
CA SER A 30 -23.00 -3.77 12.79
C SER A 30 -23.37 -2.31 12.51
N LYS A 31 -22.44 -1.38 12.68
CA LYS A 31 -22.62 0.04 12.38
C LYS A 31 -22.21 0.38 10.95
N MET A 32 -21.33 -0.39 10.31
CA MET A 32 -20.85 -0.11 8.94
C MET A 32 -20.84 -1.40 8.08
N PRO A 33 -21.97 -2.10 7.96
CA PRO A 33 -22.02 -3.44 7.35
C PRO A 33 -21.64 -3.45 5.87
N ASN A 34 -21.78 -2.32 5.17
CA ASN A 34 -21.51 -2.20 3.74
C ASN A 34 -20.19 -1.50 3.43
N LEU A 35 -19.32 -1.28 4.43
CA LEU A 35 -18.02 -0.65 4.20
C LEU A 35 -17.16 -1.55 3.31
N ARG A 36 -16.67 -0.97 2.21
CA ARG A 36 -15.88 -1.67 1.19
C ARG A 36 -14.50 -1.07 0.98
N CYS A 37 -14.36 0.24 1.21
CA CYS A 37 -13.08 0.94 1.10
C CYS A 37 -12.78 1.71 2.39
N LEU A 38 -11.57 1.52 2.91
CA LEU A 38 -11.06 2.19 4.09
C LEU A 38 -9.74 2.87 3.73
N VAL A 39 -9.66 4.17 4.03
CA VAL A 39 -8.45 4.97 3.88
C VAL A 39 -8.10 5.52 5.25
N ILE A 40 -6.87 5.27 5.70
CA ILE A 40 -6.35 5.75 6.97
C ILE A 40 -5.03 6.46 6.68
N ASN A 41 -5.01 7.77 6.87
CA ASN A 41 -3.81 8.59 6.68
C ASN A 41 -3.50 9.32 7.97
N HIS A 42 -2.31 9.07 8.52
CA HIS A 42 -1.73 9.82 9.61
C HIS A 42 -2.62 9.86 10.87
N LEU A 43 -2.95 8.70 11.43
CA LEU A 43 -3.64 8.68 12.73
C LEU A 43 -2.74 9.22 13.83
N SER A 44 -3.36 9.84 14.82
CA SER A 44 -2.65 10.39 15.97
C SER A 44 -3.41 10.02 17.24
N PHE A 45 -2.68 9.70 18.30
CA PHE A 45 -3.24 9.34 19.59
C PHE A 45 -2.74 10.32 20.64
N ALA A 46 -3.63 10.72 21.53
CA ALA A 46 -3.26 11.47 22.72
C ALA A 46 -2.35 10.60 23.58
N GLN A 47 -1.11 11.05 23.78
CA GLN A 47 -0.32 10.49 24.86
C GLN A 47 -1.00 10.89 26.18
N SER A 48 -1.17 9.94 27.09
CA SER A 48 -2.05 9.96 28.28
C SER A 48 -1.87 11.13 29.29
N LEU A 49 -1.02 12.11 28.98
CA LEU A 49 -0.74 13.26 29.83
C LEU A 49 -1.77 14.41 29.69
N MET A 50 -2.54 14.46 28.60
CA MET A 50 -3.59 15.47 28.44
C MET A 50 -4.83 14.86 27.76
N SER A 51 -5.96 14.79 28.47
CA SER A 51 -7.22 14.36 27.86
C SER A 51 -7.57 15.29 26.70
N LEU A 52 -8.10 14.75 25.58
CA LEU A 52 -8.58 15.52 24.41
C LEU A 52 -9.42 16.74 24.81
N ARG A 53 -10.19 16.58 25.89
CA ARG A 53 -11.02 17.63 26.48
C ARG A 53 -10.23 18.84 26.98
N LEU A 54 -9.09 18.62 27.62
CA LEU A 54 -8.19 19.69 28.07
C LEU A 54 -7.48 20.37 26.90
N PHE A 55 -7.17 19.62 25.83
CA PHE A 55 -6.60 20.19 24.61
C PHE A 55 -7.62 21.03 23.84
N ILE A 56 -8.85 20.53 23.67
CA ILE A 56 -9.97 21.28 23.08
C ILE A 56 -10.26 22.53 23.91
N ASP A 57 -10.36 22.40 25.24
CA ASP A 57 -10.59 23.54 26.15
C ASP A 57 -9.46 24.58 26.05
N TYR A 58 -8.21 24.17 25.79
CA TYR A 58 -7.08 25.06 25.56
C TYR A 58 -7.18 25.81 24.23
N VAL A 59 -7.43 25.08 23.13
CA VAL A 59 -7.60 25.67 21.79
C VAL A 59 -8.79 26.63 21.75
N GLU A 60 -9.90 26.27 22.38
CA GLU A 60 -11.10 27.11 22.46
C GLU A 60 -10.92 28.34 23.36
N LYS A 61 -10.14 28.25 24.45
CA LYS A 61 -9.88 29.38 25.36
C LYS A 61 -8.84 30.37 24.85
N GLU A 62 -7.76 29.87 24.27
CA GLU A 62 -6.64 30.70 23.81
C GLU A 62 -6.88 31.27 22.40
N GLY A 63 -7.96 30.87 21.71
CA GLY A 63 -8.33 31.39 20.39
C GLY A 63 -7.28 31.10 19.31
N VAL A 64 -6.45 30.08 19.54
CA VAL A 64 -5.33 29.70 18.67
C VAL A 64 -5.90 29.09 17.40
N SER A 65 -5.58 29.70 16.25
CA SER A 65 -5.91 29.12 14.94
C SER A 65 -5.21 27.77 14.79
N CYS A 66 -5.86 26.78 14.17
CA CYS A 66 -5.24 25.47 13.91
C CYS A 66 -3.92 25.57 13.12
N ASP A 67 -3.66 26.68 12.43
CA ASP A 67 -2.39 26.92 11.74
C ASP A 67 -1.24 27.37 12.66
N ASP A 68 -1.53 27.99 13.81
CA ASP A 68 -0.51 28.44 14.77
C ASP A 68 -0.01 27.28 15.66
N ILE A 69 -0.77 26.19 15.76
CA ILE A 69 -0.43 24.97 16.53
C ILE A 69 0.79 24.23 15.93
N LYS A 70 1.06 24.42 14.63
CA LYS A 70 2.21 23.80 13.94
C LYS A 70 3.57 24.24 14.50
N ASP A 71 3.64 25.44 15.09
CA ASP A 71 4.86 25.95 15.71
C ASP A 71 4.93 25.66 17.23
N GLU A 72 3.79 25.44 17.91
CA GLU A 72 3.77 25.00 19.30
C GLU A 72 4.00 23.48 19.48
N GLU A 73 3.76 22.64 18.47
CA GLU A 73 4.18 21.23 18.46
C GLU A 73 5.70 21.06 18.73
N LYS A 74 6.52 22.08 18.42
CA LYS A 74 7.97 22.06 18.73
C LYS A 74 8.30 22.29 20.21
N ASN A 75 7.39 22.86 20.99
CA ASN A 75 7.62 23.19 22.40
C ASN A 75 7.02 22.15 23.37
N PHE A 76 6.16 21.26 22.88
CA PHE A 76 5.80 20.03 23.60
C PHE A 76 6.95 19.04 23.49
N ASN A 77 8.04 19.32 24.20
CA ASN A 77 9.21 18.46 24.33
C ASN A 77 8.76 17.01 24.58
N GLU A 78 9.10 16.16 23.62
CA GLU A 78 9.04 14.70 23.72
C GLU A 78 9.68 14.27 25.05
N PRO A 79 8.97 13.53 25.92
CA PRO A 79 9.64 12.72 26.93
C PRO A 79 10.31 11.57 26.19
N SER A 80 11.59 11.78 25.86
CA SER A 80 12.47 10.86 25.14
C SER A 80 12.87 9.61 25.97
N SER A 81 11.99 9.04 26.81
CA SER A 81 12.44 8.00 27.75
C SER A 81 11.46 6.91 28.21
N LEU A 82 10.29 6.70 27.57
CA LEU A 82 9.38 5.59 27.96
C LEU A 82 8.66 4.86 26.79
N LEU A 83 9.21 4.87 25.58
CA LEU A 83 8.60 4.25 24.39
C LEU A 83 8.81 2.72 24.30
N ASN A 84 8.31 1.97 25.28
CA ASN A 84 8.11 0.51 25.21
C ASN A 84 6.62 0.15 25.33
N GLY A 85 5.72 1.01 24.84
CA GLY A 85 4.28 0.75 24.79
C GLY A 85 3.86 0.07 23.48
N PRO A 86 2.72 -0.65 23.47
CA PRO A 86 2.15 -1.26 22.26
C PRO A 86 1.84 -0.20 21.19
N ASN A 87 1.93 -0.57 19.91
CA ASN A 87 1.56 0.33 18.82
C ASN A 87 0.03 0.37 18.69
N TYR A 88 -0.59 1.24 19.49
CA TYR A 88 -2.03 1.46 19.53
C TYR A 88 -2.62 1.77 18.15
N GLU A 89 -1.84 2.35 17.24
CA GLU A 89 -2.25 2.58 15.85
C GLU A 89 -2.47 1.26 15.10
N ILE A 90 -1.51 0.33 15.15
CA ILE A 90 -1.65 -0.98 14.49
C ILE A 90 -2.74 -1.82 15.15
N GLU A 91 -2.86 -1.80 16.48
CA GLU A 91 -3.94 -2.49 17.20
C GLU A 91 -5.32 -1.96 16.77
N LEU A 92 -5.46 -0.64 16.67
CA LEU A 92 -6.67 -0.02 16.16
C LEU A 92 -6.96 -0.46 14.72
N VAL A 93 -5.97 -0.32 13.84
CA VAL A 93 -6.14 -0.65 12.43
C VAL A 93 -6.57 -2.10 12.28
N ASN A 94 -5.92 -3.03 12.97
CA ASN A 94 -6.33 -4.44 13.02
C ASN A 94 -7.76 -4.61 13.53
N SER A 95 -8.15 -3.87 14.55
CA SER A 95 -9.50 -3.90 15.09
C SER A 95 -10.52 -3.46 14.03
N ILE A 96 -10.24 -2.38 13.28
CA ILE A 96 -11.10 -1.94 12.16
C ILE A 96 -11.19 -3.02 11.09
N LEU A 97 -10.04 -3.55 10.65
CA LEU A 97 -9.98 -4.56 9.59
C LEU A 97 -10.75 -5.83 9.97
N LYS A 98 -10.59 -6.30 11.22
CA LYS A 98 -11.35 -7.44 11.76
C LYS A 98 -12.84 -7.19 11.82
N LEU A 99 -13.23 -5.94 12.05
CA LEU A 99 -14.61 -5.53 12.20
C LEU A 99 -15.27 -5.13 10.86
N CYS A 100 -14.57 -5.17 9.73
CA CYS A 100 -15.12 -4.81 8.43
C CYS A 100 -14.99 -5.97 7.43
N PRO A 101 -15.84 -7.01 7.54
CA PRO A 101 -15.68 -8.25 6.75
C PRO A 101 -15.89 -8.09 5.24
N ASN A 102 -16.57 -7.02 4.81
CA ASN A 102 -16.85 -6.70 3.41
C ASN A 102 -15.81 -5.74 2.79
N LEU A 103 -14.72 -5.47 3.51
CA LEU A 103 -13.67 -4.60 3.03
C LEU A 103 -12.90 -5.26 1.88
N ILE A 104 -12.82 -4.57 0.75
CA ILE A 104 -12.08 -5.02 -0.44
C ILE A 104 -10.92 -4.08 -0.81
N ALA A 105 -10.90 -2.85 -0.31
CA ALA A 105 -9.82 -1.89 -0.56
C ALA A 105 -9.35 -1.22 0.73
N PHE A 106 -8.05 -1.22 0.96
CA PHE A 106 -7.44 -0.63 2.14
C PHE A 106 -6.20 0.19 1.79
N CYS A 107 -6.19 1.44 2.24
CA CYS A 107 -5.07 2.37 2.11
C CYS A 107 -4.65 2.81 3.51
N TYR A 108 -3.37 2.63 3.84
CA TYR A 108 -2.83 3.00 5.14
C TYR A 108 -1.51 3.75 4.99
N GLN A 109 -1.49 4.99 5.47
CA GLN A 109 -0.29 5.80 5.60
C GLN A 109 -0.02 6.09 7.07
N HIS A 110 1.04 5.51 7.61
CA HIS A 110 1.45 5.78 8.99
C HIS A 110 1.95 7.24 9.15
N ASN A 111 1.73 7.86 10.32
CA ASN A 111 2.06 9.27 10.55
C ASN A 111 3.57 9.57 10.74
N GLY A 112 4.38 8.53 11.00
CA GLY A 112 5.83 8.63 11.17
C GLY A 112 6.32 9.18 12.53
N LYS A 113 5.42 9.67 13.39
CA LYS A 113 5.65 10.14 14.76
C LYS A 113 5.62 8.99 15.79
N SER A 114 5.01 7.85 15.47
CA SER A 114 5.05 6.63 16.30
C SER A 114 6.32 5.82 15.97
N GLN A 115 7.37 5.98 16.79
CA GLN A 115 8.66 5.26 16.73
C GLN A 115 9.52 5.44 15.44
N CYS A 116 10.50 6.34 15.49
CA CYS A 116 11.70 6.28 14.65
C CYS A 116 12.94 6.08 15.54
N VAL A 117 13.42 4.84 15.68
CA VAL A 117 14.79 4.60 16.16
C VAL A 117 15.73 4.66 14.96
N ASP A 118 16.86 5.35 15.14
CA ASP A 118 17.96 5.54 14.19
C ASP A 118 18.20 4.34 13.26
N SER A 119 18.19 4.60 11.96
CA SER A 119 18.27 3.58 10.90
C SER A 119 19.57 2.76 10.91
N LYS A 120 20.62 3.26 11.57
CA LYS A 120 21.92 2.57 11.70
C LYS A 120 21.86 1.28 12.53
N ALA A 121 20.81 1.07 13.33
CA ALA A 121 20.65 -0.14 14.13
C ALA A 121 20.01 -1.31 13.34
N LEU A 122 19.29 -1.05 12.25
CA LEU A 122 18.62 -2.10 11.48
C LEU A 122 19.61 -2.99 10.70
N ASP A 123 20.71 -2.42 10.21
CA ASP A 123 21.73 -3.17 9.47
C ASP A 123 22.52 -4.17 10.35
N MET A 124 22.52 -4.01 11.68
CA MET A 124 23.18 -4.92 12.62
C MET A 124 22.27 -6.06 13.13
N LEU A 125 20.95 -6.02 12.86
CA LEU A 125 19.97 -6.94 13.44
C LEU A 125 19.45 -8.02 12.49
N VAL A 126 20.06 -8.17 11.31
CA VAL A 126 19.72 -9.20 10.32
C VAL A 126 19.78 -10.66 10.86
N PRO A 127 20.51 -11.02 11.94
CA PRO A 127 20.39 -12.35 12.56
C PRO A 127 19.48 -12.43 13.79
N ILE A 128 18.89 -11.33 14.29
CA ILE A 128 18.09 -11.30 15.53
C ILE A 128 16.67 -10.82 15.22
N ILE A 129 15.97 -11.51 14.30
CA ILE A 129 14.51 -11.47 14.26
C ILE A 129 14.02 -12.50 15.29
N ASN A 130 14.21 -12.19 16.57
CA ASN A 130 13.66 -12.95 17.70
C ASN A 130 12.45 -12.19 18.27
N THR A 131 11.30 -12.37 17.61
CA THR A 131 10.00 -12.78 18.17
C THR A 131 9.41 -12.14 19.44
N HIS A 132 9.82 -10.96 19.91
CA HIS A 132 9.23 -10.47 21.17
C HIS A 132 8.53 -9.11 21.23
N ASN A 133 8.45 -8.28 20.19
CA ASN A 133 7.58 -7.07 20.21
C ASN A 133 7.40 -6.43 18.80
N GLU A 134 7.28 -7.21 17.73
CA GLU A 134 6.91 -6.64 16.42
C GLU A 134 5.38 -6.65 16.29
N ASP A 135 4.79 -5.47 16.10
CA ASP A 135 3.37 -5.38 15.79
C ASP A 135 3.12 -6.00 14.41
N VAL A 136 1.97 -6.65 14.25
CA VAL A 136 1.60 -7.33 13.01
C VAL A 136 0.35 -6.68 12.47
N LEU A 137 0.39 -6.14 11.25
CA LEU A 137 -0.80 -5.71 10.53
C LEU A 137 -1.40 -6.92 9.82
N GLN A 138 -2.55 -7.37 10.31
CA GLN A 138 -3.26 -8.53 9.81
C GLN A 138 -4.18 -8.14 8.66
N VAL A 139 -3.79 -8.48 7.43
CA VAL A 139 -4.60 -8.18 6.25
C VAL A 139 -5.75 -9.20 6.14
N PRO A 140 -7.02 -8.74 6.07
CA PRO A 140 -8.15 -9.64 5.99
C PRO A 140 -8.17 -10.38 4.64
N PRO A 141 -8.66 -11.64 4.61
CA PRO A 141 -8.58 -12.51 3.44
C PRO A 141 -9.41 -12.05 2.23
N ASN A 142 -10.38 -11.14 2.45
CA ASN A 142 -11.26 -10.61 1.42
C ASN A 142 -10.69 -9.36 0.73
N LEU A 143 -9.54 -8.86 1.18
CA LEU A 143 -8.97 -7.64 0.63
C LEU A 143 -8.46 -7.87 -0.79
N GLU A 144 -8.87 -7.01 -1.72
CA GLU A 144 -8.51 -7.06 -3.14
C GLU A 144 -7.46 -6.02 -3.53
N TRP A 145 -7.42 -4.88 -2.84
CA TRP A 145 -6.48 -3.79 -3.13
C TRP A 145 -5.87 -3.27 -1.83
N LEU A 146 -4.55 -3.15 -1.83
CA LEU A 146 -3.78 -2.77 -0.66
C LEU A 146 -2.75 -1.69 -1.02
N TRP A 147 -2.78 -0.57 -0.30
CA TRP A 147 -1.72 0.43 -0.34
C TRP A 147 -1.22 0.66 1.08
N ILE A 148 0.09 0.48 1.30
CA ILE A 148 0.74 0.68 2.59
C ILE A 148 1.91 1.64 2.43
N GLY A 149 1.94 2.70 3.23
CA GLY A 149 3.02 3.68 3.26
C GLY A 149 3.60 3.91 4.64
N HIS A 150 4.94 3.99 4.70
CA HIS A 150 5.72 4.47 5.85
C HIS A 150 5.52 3.70 7.17
N MET A 151 5.32 2.40 7.10
CA MET A 151 5.05 1.54 8.26
C MET A 151 6.32 1.32 9.12
N PRO A 152 6.32 1.63 10.43
CA PRO A 152 7.47 1.40 11.30
C PRO A 152 7.46 -0.04 11.82
N ARG A 153 8.54 -0.80 11.56
CA ARG A 153 8.86 -2.11 12.19
C ARG A 153 7.65 -3.04 12.45
N THR A 154 6.70 -3.04 11.53
CA THR A 154 5.46 -3.82 11.63
C THR A 154 5.49 -4.84 10.51
N ILE A 155 5.18 -6.09 10.83
CA ILE A 155 5.06 -7.15 9.84
C ILE A 155 3.72 -6.97 9.12
N LEU A 156 3.75 -6.91 7.79
CA LEU A 156 2.58 -7.01 6.94
C LEU A 156 2.22 -8.49 6.76
N ASP A 157 1.18 -8.96 7.44
CA ASP A 157 0.75 -10.35 7.39
C ASP A 157 -0.33 -10.57 6.31
N LEU A 158 0.07 -11.27 5.26
CA LEU A 158 -0.76 -11.69 4.13
C LEU A 158 -1.10 -13.19 4.19
N SER A 159 -0.83 -13.88 5.30
CA SER A 159 -0.94 -15.33 5.42
C SER A 159 -2.35 -15.87 5.18
N LEU A 160 -3.38 -15.09 5.46
CA LEU A 160 -4.78 -15.48 5.22
C LEU A 160 -5.25 -15.17 3.80
N CYS A 161 -4.51 -14.36 3.04
CA CYS A 161 -4.91 -13.91 1.72
C CYS A 161 -4.65 -14.99 0.67
N LYS A 162 -5.62 -15.23 -0.22
CA LYS A 162 -5.46 -16.14 -1.37
C LYS A 162 -5.17 -15.41 -2.67
N ASN A 163 -5.81 -14.25 -2.86
CA ASN A 163 -5.66 -13.40 -4.03
C ASN A 163 -5.67 -11.93 -3.59
N ILE A 164 -4.78 -11.11 -4.14
CA ILE A 164 -4.83 -9.65 -4.06
C ILE A 164 -4.58 -9.10 -5.48
N ASN A 165 -5.42 -8.20 -5.96
CA ASN A 165 -5.30 -7.65 -7.31
C ASN A 165 -4.08 -6.74 -7.42
N GLY A 166 -3.93 -5.80 -6.48
CA GLY A 166 -2.81 -4.87 -6.43
C GLY A 166 -2.33 -4.62 -5.01
N ILE A 167 -1.01 -4.66 -4.81
CA ILE A 167 -0.34 -4.26 -3.57
C ILE A 167 0.66 -3.16 -3.90
N ALA A 168 0.56 -2.01 -3.24
CA ALA A 168 1.51 -0.91 -3.37
C ALA A 168 2.17 -0.66 -2.02
N LEU A 169 3.49 -0.75 -2.02
CA LEU A 169 4.30 -0.65 -0.81
C LEU A 169 5.27 0.51 -0.95
N CYS A 170 5.11 1.50 -0.08
CA CYS A 170 5.94 2.69 -0.04
C CYS A 170 6.83 2.66 1.21
N ASP A 171 8.14 2.58 0.99
CA ASP A 171 9.17 2.48 2.01
C ASP A 171 9.05 1.24 2.94
N ILE A 172 8.53 0.13 2.41
CA ILE A 172 8.41 -1.14 3.16
C ILE A 172 9.52 -2.12 2.73
N PRO A 173 10.37 -2.60 3.66
CA PRO A 173 11.34 -3.64 3.36
C PRO A 173 10.66 -4.97 3.03
N ALA A 174 11.17 -5.70 2.03
CA ALA A 174 10.61 -6.99 1.62
C ALA A 174 10.54 -8.04 2.75
N LEU A 175 11.52 -8.00 3.68
CA LEU A 175 11.60 -8.90 4.83
C LEU A 175 10.46 -8.70 5.86
N MET A 176 9.75 -7.58 5.80
CA MET A 176 8.62 -7.27 6.68
C MET A 176 7.30 -7.86 6.15
N ILE A 177 7.34 -8.68 5.10
CA ILE A 177 6.15 -9.25 4.48
C ILE A 177 6.08 -10.73 4.83
N LEU A 178 5.03 -11.09 5.55
CA LEU A 178 4.72 -12.47 5.86
C LEU A 178 3.70 -13.00 4.86
N GLY A 179 4.13 -13.91 3.99
CA GLY A 179 3.25 -14.62 3.06
C GLY A 179 2.65 -15.90 3.66
N PRO A 180 1.67 -16.52 2.99
CA PRO A 180 1.08 -17.79 3.43
C PRO A 180 2.09 -18.95 3.45
N THR A 181 1.92 -19.88 4.38
CA THR A 181 2.75 -21.11 4.45
C THR A 181 2.08 -22.31 3.79
N GLU A 182 0.75 -22.32 3.72
CA GLU A 182 -0.05 -23.48 3.28
C GLU A 182 -0.53 -23.39 1.83
N HIS A 183 -0.60 -22.19 1.25
CA HIS A 183 -1.06 -21.95 -0.11
C HIS A 183 -0.22 -20.87 -0.81
N LYS A 184 -0.37 -20.77 -2.14
CA LYS A 184 0.18 -19.63 -2.90
C LYS A 184 -0.81 -18.47 -2.87
N LEU A 185 -0.34 -17.29 -2.48
CA LEU A 185 -1.05 -16.02 -2.65
C LEU A 185 -0.79 -15.49 -4.06
N LYS A 186 -1.85 -15.38 -4.89
CA LYS A 186 -1.74 -14.75 -6.21
C LYS A 186 -1.81 -13.22 -6.06
N ILE A 187 -0.81 -12.51 -6.58
CA ILE A 187 -0.76 -11.04 -6.59
C ILE A 187 -0.76 -10.56 -8.03
N GLY A 188 -1.75 -9.78 -8.44
CA GLY A 188 -1.83 -9.26 -9.81
C GLY A 188 -0.69 -8.31 -10.13
N CYS A 189 -0.55 -7.25 -9.33
CA CYS A 189 0.61 -6.35 -9.38
C CYS A 189 1.15 -6.03 -8.00
N LEU A 190 2.47 -6.07 -7.84
CA LEU A 190 3.18 -5.58 -6.68
C LEU A 190 3.97 -4.32 -7.07
N GLN A 191 3.52 -3.16 -6.62
CA GLN A 191 4.22 -1.90 -6.75
C GLN A 191 5.16 -1.68 -5.56
N ILE A 192 6.41 -1.35 -5.86
CA ILE A 192 7.47 -1.04 -4.91
C ILE A 192 7.88 0.42 -5.11
N GLU A 193 7.65 1.23 -4.10
CA GLU A 193 8.01 2.64 -4.04
C GLU A 193 9.02 2.89 -2.93
N THR A 194 10.07 3.65 -3.23
CA THR A 194 11.10 4.05 -2.28
C THR A 194 11.31 5.56 -2.39
N ASN A 195 11.08 6.29 -1.31
CA ASN A 195 11.18 7.74 -1.30
C ASN A 195 12.64 8.19 -1.39
N LYS A 196 12.87 9.24 -2.19
CA LYS A 196 14.21 9.77 -2.53
C LYS A 196 14.89 10.56 -1.40
N GLY A 197 14.22 10.79 -0.26
CA GLY A 197 14.58 11.87 0.68
C GLY A 197 14.96 11.49 2.12
N ARG A 198 14.79 10.24 2.58
CA ARG A 198 15.22 9.83 3.93
C ARG A 198 16.46 8.93 3.83
N HIS A 199 17.61 9.56 4.08
CA HIS A 199 18.95 9.04 4.39
C HIS A 199 19.35 7.58 4.01
N ASP A 200 20.46 7.49 3.27
CA ASP A 200 21.48 6.44 3.30
C ASP A 200 21.16 4.98 2.93
N PHE A 201 19.98 4.66 2.39
CA PHE A 201 19.91 3.46 1.55
C PHE A 201 20.59 3.76 0.21
N THR A 202 21.84 3.31 0.07
CA THR A 202 22.51 3.29 -1.23
C THR A 202 21.56 2.66 -2.26
N LYS A 203 21.35 3.35 -3.38
CA LYS A 203 20.38 3.04 -4.45
C LYS A 203 20.32 1.57 -4.87
N THR A 204 21.42 0.84 -4.67
CA THR A 204 21.64 -0.56 -4.99
C THR A 204 21.04 -1.55 -3.99
N ASN A 205 20.92 -1.23 -2.69
CA ASN A 205 20.51 -2.25 -1.71
C ASN A 205 19.02 -2.59 -1.78
N VAL A 206 18.12 -1.62 -1.93
CA VAL A 206 16.67 -1.89 -1.85
C VAL A 206 16.16 -2.70 -3.05
N ILE A 207 16.60 -2.40 -4.28
CA ILE A 207 16.24 -3.24 -5.44
C ILE A 207 16.85 -4.62 -5.28
N THR A 208 18.10 -4.73 -4.83
CA THR A 208 18.75 -6.03 -4.62
C THR A 208 17.97 -6.86 -3.61
N THR A 209 17.55 -6.27 -2.47
CA THR A 209 16.71 -6.96 -1.47
C THR A 209 15.38 -7.42 -2.04
N TRP A 210 14.67 -6.55 -2.77
CA TRP A 210 13.40 -6.91 -3.40
C TRP A 210 13.56 -7.94 -4.52
N LYS A 211 14.62 -7.84 -5.30
CA LYS A 211 14.99 -8.80 -6.34
C LYS A 211 15.31 -10.15 -5.74
N ASP A 212 16.05 -10.21 -4.64
CA ASP A 212 16.39 -11.46 -3.95
C ASP A 212 15.13 -12.09 -3.35
N PHE A 213 14.32 -11.29 -2.65
CA PHE A 213 13.04 -11.71 -2.09
C PHE A 213 12.10 -12.27 -3.15
N LEU A 214 11.95 -11.55 -4.27
CA LEU A 214 11.13 -12.01 -5.39
C LEU A 214 11.79 -13.20 -6.10
N SER A 215 13.11 -13.33 -6.15
CA SER A 215 13.77 -14.43 -6.87
C SER A 215 13.70 -15.78 -6.16
N ILE A 216 13.47 -15.79 -4.84
CA ILE A 216 13.26 -17.02 -4.08
C ILE A 216 11.90 -17.62 -4.47
N PRO A 217 11.80 -18.95 -4.67
CA PRO A 217 10.53 -19.65 -4.78
C PRO A 217 9.71 -19.38 -3.52
N SER A 218 8.78 -18.43 -3.62
CA SER A 218 7.98 -17.97 -2.50
C SER A 218 6.52 -18.40 -2.68
N CYS A 219 5.80 -18.39 -1.58
CA CYS A 219 4.35 -18.49 -1.58
C CYS A 219 3.66 -17.28 -2.26
N LEU A 220 4.42 -16.23 -2.61
CA LEU A 220 3.92 -15.05 -3.30
C LEU A 220 4.02 -15.25 -4.82
N ASN A 221 2.89 -15.58 -5.44
CA ASN A 221 2.76 -15.72 -6.88
C ASN A 221 2.43 -14.36 -7.52
N VAL A 222 3.42 -13.47 -7.54
CA VAL A 222 3.35 -12.15 -8.17
C VAL A 222 3.35 -12.29 -9.70
N GLN A 223 2.37 -11.70 -10.37
CA GLN A 223 2.27 -11.72 -11.84
C GLN A 223 3.04 -10.54 -12.47
N LEU A 224 2.82 -9.33 -11.97
CA LEU A 224 3.56 -8.13 -12.33
C LEU A 224 4.27 -7.54 -11.11
N ALA A 225 5.51 -7.08 -11.28
CA ALA A 225 6.19 -6.26 -10.29
C ALA A 225 6.53 -4.90 -10.89
N TYR A 226 6.05 -3.82 -10.29
CA TYR A 226 6.28 -2.45 -10.73
C TYR A 226 7.21 -1.72 -9.76
N VAL A 227 8.40 -1.33 -10.22
CA VAL A 227 9.35 -0.55 -9.42
C VAL A 227 9.21 0.92 -9.81
N LYS A 228 8.34 1.63 -9.07
CA LYS A 228 7.90 3.00 -9.38
C LYS A 228 9.06 3.98 -9.55
N ARG A 229 10.12 3.84 -8.75
CA ARG A 229 11.31 4.70 -8.80
C ARG A 229 11.98 4.75 -10.17
N TYR A 230 11.98 3.63 -10.90
CA TYR A 230 12.58 3.50 -12.23
C TYR A 230 11.53 3.43 -13.32
N ASN A 231 10.26 3.66 -12.96
CA ASN A 231 9.12 3.43 -13.83
C ASN A 231 9.18 2.08 -14.57
N THR A 232 9.74 1.04 -13.93
CA THR A 232 10.06 -0.22 -14.60
C THR A 232 9.11 -1.31 -14.14
N ILE A 233 8.53 -2.05 -15.08
CA ILE A 233 7.64 -3.18 -14.82
C ILE A 233 8.28 -4.49 -15.28
N TYR A 234 8.09 -5.53 -14.48
CA TYR A 234 8.60 -6.89 -14.71
C TYR A 234 7.44 -7.86 -14.82
N ASP A 235 7.44 -8.68 -15.88
CA ASP A 235 6.57 -9.84 -16.00
C ASP A 235 7.17 -11.01 -15.22
N LEU A 236 6.57 -11.31 -14.07
CA LEU A 236 6.98 -12.40 -13.18
C LEU A 236 6.06 -13.63 -13.31
N SER A 237 5.11 -13.62 -14.25
CA SER A 237 4.27 -14.77 -14.52
C SER A 237 5.10 -15.97 -14.97
N GLU A 238 4.59 -17.18 -14.69
CA GLU A 238 5.29 -18.43 -15.03
C GLU A 238 5.54 -18.53 -16.55
N SER A 239 4.58 -18.09 -17.36
CA SER A 239 4.71 -18.07 -18.83
C SER A 239 5.59 -16.92 -19.34
N GLY A 240 5.61 -15.77 -18.66
CA GLY A 240 6.24 -14.55 -19.17
C GLY A 240 5.56 -14.03 -20.43
N SER A 241 4.23 -14.14 -20.48
CA SER A 241 3.40 -13.78 -21.64
C SER A 241 2.63 -12.48 -21.46
N ILE A 242 2.68 -11.87 -20.27
CA ILE A 242 2.03 -10.59 -19.99
C ILE A 242 2.76 -9.47 -20.73
N ILE A 243 4.10 -9.55 -20.79
CA ILE A 243 4.95 -8.72 -21.65
C ILE A 243 5.73 -9.68 -22.56
N PRO A 244 5.40 -9.74 -23.86
CA PRO A 244 6.04 -10.71 -24.76
C PRO A 244 7.56 -10.57 -24.77
N ALA A 245 8.25 -11.70 -24.62
CA ALA A 245 9.71 -11.76 -24.38
C ALA A 245 10.52 -11.07 -25.49
N ASP A 246 10.03 -11.15 -26.72
CA ASP A 246 10.59 -10.58 -27.94
C ASP A 246 10.60 -9.05 -27.83
N GLN A 247 9.51 -8.47 -27.34
CA GLN A 247 9.35 -7.04 -27.09
C GLN A 247 10.17 -6.59 -25.90
N ALA A 248 10.11 -7.37 -24.82
CA ALA A 248 10.87 -7.07 -23.62
C ALA A 248 12.37 -6.95 -23.94
N LYS A 249 12.93 -7.81 -24.79
CA LYS A 249 14.36 -7.75 -25.18
C LYS A 249 14.76 -6.47 -25.92
N ILE A 250 13.88 -5.92 -26.75
CA ILE A 250 14.17 -4.72 -27.55
C ILE A 250 14.25 -3.49 -26.65
N TYR A 251 13.35 -3.41 -25.67
CA TYR A 251 13.17 -2.24 -24.79
C TYR A 251 13.63 -2.49 -23.35
N ALA A 252 14.44 -3.52 -23.14
CA ALA A 252 14.79 -3.99 -21.81
C ALA A 252 15.70 -3.04 -21.04
N PHE A 253 15.41 -2.90 -19.76
CA PHE A 253 16.38 -2.49 -18.76
C PHE A 253 17.36 -3.64 -18.46
N HIS A 254 18.64 -3.36 -18.22
CA HIS A 254 19.65 -4.41 -17.98
C HIS A 254 19.40 -5.24 -16.71
N GLU A 255 18.66 -4.68 -15.74
CA GLU A 255 18.37 -5.37 -14.50
C GLU A 255 17.29 -6.43 -14.68
N LYS A 256 17.53 -7.61 -14.09
CA LYS A 256 16.63 -8.77 -14.15
C LYS A 256 16.12 -9.14 -12.77
N ILE A 257 14.85 -9.55 -12.69
CA ILE A 257 14.24 -10.21 -11.53
C ILE A 257 13.74 -11.58 -11.99
N ARG A 258 14.06 -12.67 -11.27
CA ARG A 258 13.77 -14.06 -11.74
C ARG A 258 14.25 -14.34 -13.18
N GLY A 259 15.33 -13.70 -13.62
CA GLY A 259 15.84 -13.82 -14.99
C GLY A 259 15.01 -13.09 -16.07
N ARG A 260 13.93 -12.41 -15.70
CA ARG A 260 13.06 -11.62 -16.58
C ARG A 260 13.55 -10.17 -16.66
N MET A 261 13.58 -9.60 -17.86
CA MET A 261 13.98 -8.20 -18.08
C MET A 261 12.85 -7.28 -17.66
N GLY A 262 13.19 -6.15 -17.06
CA GLY A 262 12.24 -5.05 -16.84
C GLY A 262 12.04 -4.24 -18.12
N VAL A 263 10.85 -3.67 -18.29
CA VAL A 263 10.51 -2.74 -19.37
C VAL A 263 9.97 -1.46 -18.75
N ASP A 264 10.20 -0.31 -19.37
CA ASP A 264 9.55 0.93 -18.93
C ASP A 264 8.02 0.78 -19.01
N LEU A 265 7.31 1.26 -17.98
CA LEU A 265 5.86 1.12 -17.87
C LEU A 265 5.13 1.78 -19.06
N THR A 266 5.65 2.90 -19.57
CA THR A 266 5.09 3.60 -20.74
C THR A 266 5.13 2.72 -21.96
N ILE A 267 6.27 2.06 -22.19
CA ILE A 267 6.46 1.12 -23.28
C ILE A 267 5.56 -0.10 -23.10
N ALA A 268 5.48 -0.65 -21.88
CA ALA A 268 4.60 -1.78 -21.59
C ALA A 268 3.12 -1.45 -21.85
N ALA A 269 2.67 -0.27 -21.48
CA ALA A 269 1.32 0.21 -21.74
C ALA A 269 1.05 0.36 -23.25
N GLU A 270 1.98 0.93 -24.01
CA GLU A 270 1.86 1.02 -25.48
C GLU A 270 1.74 -0.37 -26.12
N ILE A 271 2.55 -1.34 -25.66
CA ILE A 271 2.48 -2.74 -26.10
C ILE A 271 1.10 -3.33 -25.79
N TRP A 272 0.58 -3.15 -24.58
CA TRP A 272 -0.72 -3.68 -24.18
C TRP A 272 -1.88 -3.07 -24.97
N LEU A 273 -1.86 -1.75 -25.17
CA LEU A 273 -2.86 -1.04 -25.97
C LEU A 273 -2.85 -1.51 -27.42
N TYR A 274 -1.66 -1.65 -28.01
CA TYR A 274 -1.54 -2.16 -29.38
C TYR A 274 -2.05 -3.59 -29.50
N MET A 275 -1.66 -4.49 -28.59
CA MET A 275 -2.10 -5.89 -28.61
C MET A 275 -3.60 -6.04 -28.39
N ARG A 276 -4.20 -5.18 -27.55
CA ARG A 276 -5.66 -5.13 -27.38
C ARG A 276 -6.37 -4.78 -28.69
N ASN A 277 -5.83 -3.82 -29.44
CA ASN A 277 -6.43 -3.39 -30.70
C ASN A 277 -6.07 -4.31 -31.88
N ASN A 278 -4.95 -5.05 -31.78
CA ASN A 278 -4.44 -5.92 -32.84
C ASN A 278 -3.96 -7.28 -32.27
N PRO A 279 -4.86 -8.18 -31.84
CA PRO A 279 -4.51 -9.39 -31.10
C PRO A 279 -3.62 -10.38 -31.87
N THR A 280 -3.62 -10.30 -33.20
CA THR A 280 -2.86 -11.19 -34.09
C THR A 280 -1.61 -10.51 -34.68
N ALA A 281 -1.39 -9.22 -34.42
CA ALA A 281 -0.29 -8.48 -35.01
C ALA A 281 0.98 -8.61 -34.15
N TYR A 282 2.10 -8.91 -34.80
CA TYR A 282 3.41 -8.82 -34.19
C TYR A 282 3.78 -7.35 -33.99
N PHE A 283 4.17 -6.96 -32.78
CA PHE A 283 4.65 -5.61 -32.46
C PHE A 283 6.09 -5.45 -32.96
N ILE A 284 6.34 -5.55 -34.26
CA ILE A 284 7.67 -5.34 -34.82
C ILE A 284 7.54 -4.14 -35.75
N ASP A 285 8.34 -3.10 -35.50
CA ASP A 285 8.46 -1.87 -36.30
C ASP A 285 7.46 -0.73 -36.11
N HIS A 286 6.60 -0.75 -35.07
CA HIS A 286 5.87 0.48 -34.72
C HIS A 286 6.79 1.45 -33.98
N VAL A 287 6.91 2.67 -34.52
CA VAL A 287 7.48 3.82 -33.79
C VAL A 287 6.57 4.05 -32.59
N LEU A 288 7.07 3.74 -31.39
CA LEU A 288 6.45 4.15 -30.14
C LEU A 288 6.22 5.66 -30.24
N THR A 289 4.96 6.08 -30.25
CA THR A 289 4.63 7.50 -30.38
C THR A 289 4.92 8.26 -29.08
N GLY A 290 5.27 7.54 -28.01
CA GLY A 290 5.48 8.10 -26.69
C GLY A 290 4.14 8.54 -26.13
N LEU A 291 3.46 7.67 -25.41
CA LEU A 291 2.37 8.11 -24.54
C LEU A 291 2.94 9.15 -23.58
N ASP A 292 2.28 10.29 -23.50
CA ASP A 292 2.60 11.28 -22.48
C ASP A 292 2.47 10.59 -21.11
N GLU A 293 3.52 10.67 -20.27
CA GLU A 293 3.52 10.14 -18.90
C GLU A 293 2.33 10.69 -18.09
N SER A 294 1.83 11.86 -18.46
CA SER A 294 0.67 12.49 -17.83
C SER A 294 -0.68 11.96 -18.34
N SER A 295 -0.71 11.25 -19.48
CA SER A 295 -1.93 10.77 -20.13
C SER A 295 -2.72 9.84 -19.21
N LEU A 296 -4.03 10.02 -19.21
CA LEU A 296 -4.95 9.18 -18.44
C LEU A 296 -4.89 7.73 -18.94
N GLU A 297 -4.72 7.54 -20.24
CA GLU A 297 -4.61 6.22 -20.90
C GLU A 297 -3.43 5.41 -20.37
N LEU A 298 -2.26 6.04 -20.15
CA LEU A 298 -1.12 5.36 -19.54
C LEU A 298 -1.42 4.95 -18.10
N LYS A 299 -1.96 5.89 -17.31
CA LYS A 299 -2.23 5.67 -15.89
C LYS A 299 -3.25 4.58 -15.62
N GLU A 300 -4.22 4.42 -16.52
CA GLU A 300 -5.26 3.37 -16.40
C GLU A 300 -4.82 2.02 -16.99
N SER A 301 -3.79 2.01 -17.85
CA SER A 301 -3.37 0.80 -18.57
C SER A 301 -2.95 -0.33 -17.63
N LEU A 302 -2.24 -0.02 -16.55
CA LEU A 302 -1.82 -1.01 -15.57
C LEU A 302 -3.01 -1.57 -14.77
N PHE A 303 -3.96 -0.72 -14.36
CA PHE A 303 -5.23 -1.18 -13.75
C PHE A 303 -5.96 -2.18 -14.65
N TYR A 304 -6.18 -1.85 -15.93
CA TYR A 304 -6.86 -2.77 -16.84
C TYR A 304 -6.06 -4.03 -17.13
N LYS A 305 -4.72 -3.95 -17.11
CA LYS A 305 -3.90 -5.14 -17.26
C LYS A 305 -4.01 -6.06 -16.04
N ILE A 306 -4.06 -5.50 -14.83
CA ILE A 306 -4.32 -6.25 -13.59
C ILE A 306 -5.69 -6.94 -13.68
N VAL A 307 -6.74 -6.22 -14.12
CA VAL A 307 -8.08 -6.77 -14.33
C VAL A 307 -8.05 -8.01 -15.23
N GLU A 308 -7.31 -7.94 -16.35
CA GLU A 308 -7.13 -9.06 -17.28
C GLU A 308 -6.40 -10.24 -16.63
N ILE A 309 -5.24 -10.00 -16.01
CA ILE A 309 -4.39 -11.03 -15.38
C ILE A 309 -5.12 -11.76 -14.23
N MET A 310 -5.91 -11.01 -13.49
CA MET A 310 -6.65 -11.50 -12.32
C MET A 310 -8.02 -12.07 -12.69
N ASN A 311 -8.44 -11.95 -13.97
CA ASN A 311 -9.76 -12.35 -14.45
C ASN A 311 -10.90 -11.71 -13.62
N ILE A 312 -10.78 -10.42 -13.34
CA ILE A 312 -11.80 -9.68 -12.59
C ILE A 312 -13.04 -9.55 -13.48
N ASP A 313 -14.21 -9.94 -12.97
CA ASP A 313 -15.44 -9.93 -13.74
C ASP A 313 -15.97 -8.52 -14.01
N ASN A 314 -16.76 -8.38 -15.08
CA ASN A 314 -17.31 -7.10 -15.53
C ASN A 314 -18.22 -6.41 -14.48
N ASN A 315 -18.79 -7.12 -13.51
CA ASN A 315 -19.58 -6.47 -12.46
C ASN A 315 -18.66 -5.76 -11.47
N LYS A 316 -17.56 -6.40 -11.07
CA LYS A 316 -16.54 -5.79 -10.22
C LYS A 316 -15.81 -4.64 -10.90
N VAL A 317 -15.46 -4.78 -12.19
CA VAL A 317 -14.87 -3.68 -12.96
C VAL A 317 -15.79 -2.45 -12.95
N ARG A 318 -17.09 -2.64 -13.18
CA ARG A 318 -18.09 -1.55 -13.09
C ARG A 318 -18.22 -0.96 -11.69
N GLU A 319 -18.07 -1.76 -10.64
CA GLU A 319 -18.02 -1.26 -9.25
C GLU A 319 -16.82 -0.31 -9.07
N TYR A 320 -15.63 -0.71 -9.51
CA TYR A 320 -14.43 0.13 -9.44
C TYR A 320 -14.54 1.41 -10.27
N GLU A 321 -15.03 1.32 -11.51
CA GLU A 321 -15.27 2.51 -12.35
C GLU A 321 -16.25 3.49 -11.69
N ASN A 322 -17.29 2.99 -11.01
CA ASN A 322 -18.21 3.84 -10.26
C ASN A 322 -17.52 4.51 -9.07
N TRP A 323 -16.65 3.79 -8.35
CA TRP A 323 -15.84 4.40 -7.28
C TRP A 323 -14.97 5.53 -7.83
N PHE A 324 -14.30 5.32 -8.96
CA PHE A 324 -13.44 6.33 -9.57
C PHE A 324 -14.23 7.59 -9.98
N LYS A 325 -15.43 7.41 -10.56
CA LYS A 325 -16.35 8.51 -10.88
C LYS A 325 -16.82 9.29 -9.65
N MET A 326 -17.02 8.60 -8.53
CA MET A 326 -17.35 9.21 -7.23
C MET A 326 -16.14 9.80 -6.51
N GLY A 327 -14.94 9.60 -7.05
CA GLY A 327 -13.67 10.02 -6.46
C GLY A 327 -13.21 9.18 -5.27
N ILE A 328 -13.77 7.98 -5.09
CA ILE A 328 -13.40 7.01 -4.06
C ILE A 328 -12.24 6.15 -4.59
N ALA A 329 -11.29 5.83 -3.71
CA ALA A 329 -10.18 4.90 -3.98
C ALA A 329 -9.41 5.19 -5.29
N LYS A 330 -9.25 6.48 -5.66
CA LYS A 330 -8.58 6.88 -6.91
C LYS A 330 -7.16 6.32 -7.04
N TRP A 331 -6.49 6.02 -5.93
CA TRP A 331 -5.17 5.38 -5.93
C TRP A 331 -5.16 4.00 -6.60
N ILE A 332 -6.28 3.26 -6.60
CA ILE A 332 -6.43 1.99 -7.34
C ILE A 332 -6.40 2.24 -8.85
N HIS A 333 -6.97 3.35 -9.28
CA HIS A 333 -7.06 3.69 -10.70
C HIS A 333 -5.70 4.03 -11.31
N PHE A 334 -4.75 4.42 -10.46
CA PHE A 334 -3.40 4.84 -10.83
C PHE A 334 -2.32 3.86 -10.33
N PHE A 335 -2.73 2.61 -10.08
CA PHE A 335 -1.81 1.53 -9.75
C PHE A 335 -0.79 1.28 -10.85
#